data_AF-A0A958BTB1-F1
#
_entry.id   AF-A0A958BTB1-F1
#
_cell.length_a   1.000
_cell.length_b   1.000
_cell.length_c   1.000
_cell.angle_alpha   90.00
_cell.angle_beta   90.00
_cell.angle_gamma   90.00
#
_symmetry.space_group_name_H-M   'P 1'
#
loop_
_entity.id
_entity.type
_entity.pdbx_description
1 polymer ?
#
loop_
_entity_poly.entity_id
_entity_poly.type
_entity_poly.pdbx_seq_one_letter_code
_entity_poly.pdbx_strand_id
1 'polypeptide(L)'
;MIHPFWRSKTGQIILGGCGTQVGMVMTFGTLFVILAFCAICASTNLASLSLMQQIEVPTTPQVSGQPPSTSPEEINLLRVKLGSLAEKVNAVQYTTIVVTPTPTPPRPMITAQTDAVNLRSGPDTIYPKIGRLPRGESLQIV
;
A
#
# COMPACT_ATOMS: atom_id res chain seq x y z
N MET A 1 48.69 8.15 -30.70
CA MET A 1 48.88 6.89 -29.96
C MET A 1 49.80 7.15 -28.77
N ILE A 2 49.27 7.66 -27.66
CA ILE A 2 50.00 7.83 -26.38
C ILE A 2 48.98 7.61 -25.26
N HIS A 3 49.08 6.50 -24.54
CA HIS A 3 48.37 6.27 -23.28
C HIS A 3 49.35 6.54 -22.12
N PRO A 4 48.95 7.27 -21.06
CA PRO A 4 49.80 7.46 -19.89
C PRO A 4 49.62 6.26 -18.95
N PHE A 5 50.45 5.23 -19.10
CA PHE A 5 50.54 4.13 -18.13
C PHE A 5 51.67 4.43 -17.15
N TRP A 6 51.32 4.80 -15.91
CA TRP A 6 52.28 4.92 -14.81
C TRP A 6 52.37 3.57 -14.09
N ARG A 7 53.58 2.99 -13.97
CA ARG A 7 53.80 1.62 -13.45
C ARG A 7 54.40 1.69 -12.04
N SER A 8 53.58 1.49 -11.00
CA SER A 8 54.03 1.32 -9.61
C SER A 8 54.40 -0.14 -9.32
N LYS A 9 55.42 -0.38 -8.49
CA LYS A 9 55.96 -1.72 -8.16
C LYS A 9 55.13 -2.52 -7.16
N THR A 10 54.04 -1.96 -6.61
CA THR A 10 53.24 -2.59 -5.53
C THR A 10 51.91 -3.20 -5.99
N GLY A 11 51.75 -3.45 -7.29
CA GLY A 11 50.52 -4.04 -7.83
C GLY A 11 49.67 -3.02 -8.57
N GLN A 12 48.91 -3.54 -9.52
CA GLN A 12 48.13 -2.77 -10.46
C GLN A 12 46.90 -2.19 -9.76
N ILE A 13 47.02 -1.01 -9.15
CA ILE A 13 45.84 -0.24 -8.76
C ILE A 13 45.24 0.27 -10.06
N ILE A 14 44.23 -0.45 -10.55
CA ILE A 14 43.35 0.03 -11.60
C ILE A 14 42.60 1.22 -10.99
N LEU A 15 43.14 2.44 -11.12
CA LEU A 15 42.33 3.65 -11.05
C LEU A 15 41.40 3.58 -12.24
N GLY A 16 40.30 2.86 -12.03
CA GLY A 16 39.35 2.55 -13.08
C GLY A 16 38.79 3.84 -13.65
N GLY A 17 38.56 3.82 -14.96
CA GLY A 17 37.87 4.91 -15.63
C GLY A 17 36.48 5.13 -15.04
N CYS A 18 35.74 6.05 -15.66
CA CYS A 18 34.43 6.55 -15.22
C CYS A 18 33.46 5.46 -14.69
N GLY A 19 33.54 4.23 -15.21
CA GLY A 19 32.72 3.08 -14.78
C GLY A 19 32.92 2.60 -13.33
N THR A 20 34.14 2.62 -12.76
CA THR A 20 34.34 2.16 -11.38
C THR A 20 33.87 3.19 -10.35
N GLN A 21 33.96 4.49 -10.68
CA GLN A 21 33.41 5.56 -9.85
C GLN A 21 31.88 5.48 -9.79
N VAL A 22 31.22 5.26 -10.94
CA VAL A 22 29.76 5.06 -11.00
C VAL A 22 29.34 3.78 -10.27
N GLY A 23 30.11 2.69 -10.39
CA GLY A 23 29.86 1.45 -9.66
C GLY A 23 29.94 1.61 -8.13
N MET A 24 30.93 2.36 -7.63
CA MET A 24 31.01 2.66 -6.20
C MET A 24 29.84 3.53 -5.73
N VAL A 25 29.48 4.59 -6.47
CA VAL A 25 28.33 5.45 -6.12
C VAL A 25 27.01 4.67 -6.10
N MET A 26 26.78 3.80 -7.08
CA MET A 26 25.61 2.92 -7.09
C MET A 26 25.58 1.98 -5.87
N THR A 27 26.72 1.40 -5.50
CA THR A 27 26.80 0.45 -4.38
C THR A 27 26.60 1.15 -3.03
N PHE A 28 27.19 2.32 -2.83
CA PHE A 28 26.95 3.12 -1.62
C PHE A 28 25.51 3.66 -1.57
N GLY A 29 24.95 4.03 -2.71
CA GLY A 29 23.55 4.46 -2.82
C GLY A 29 22.56 3.36 -2.45
N THR A 30 22.74 2.14 -2.98
CA THR A 30 21.87 1.01 -2.63
C THR A 30 22.01 0.60 -1.17
N LEU A 31 23.24 0.60 -0.62
CA LEU A 31 23.47 0.32 0.79
C LEU A 31 22.75 1.34 1.70
N PHE A 32 22.78 2.63 1.35
CA PHE A 32 22.08 3.67 2.08
C PHE A 32 20.56 3.46 2.08
N VAL A 33 19.98 3.13 0.90
CA VAL A 33 18.55 2.86 0.77
C VAL A 33 18.13 1.64 1.60
N ILE A 34 18.92 0.57 1.58
CA ILE A 34 18.66 -0.64 2.37
C ILE A 34 18.69 -0.33 3.87
N LEU A 35 19.69 0.41 4.34
CA LEU A 35 19.81 0.79 5.75
C LEU A 35 18.64 1.69 6.21
N ALA A 36 18.20 2.63 5.36
CA ALA A 36 17.03 3.46 5.65
C ALA A 36 15.75 2.63 5.78
N PHE A 37 15.54 1.66 4.89
CA PHE A 37 14.38 0.76 4.95
C PHE A 37 14.41 -0.13 6.21
N CYS A 38 15.58 -0.67 6.58
CA CYS A 38 15.76 -1.43 7.81
C CYS A 38 15.46 -0.60 9.08
N ALA A 39 15.87 0.67 9.11
CA ALA A 39 15.59 1.56 10.23
C ALA A 39 14.09 1.85 10.37
N ILE A 40 13.38 2.05 9.25
CA ILE A 40 11.92 2.22 9.24
C ILE A 40 11.24 0.96 9.79
N CYS A 41 11.61 -0.23 9.32
CA CYS A 41 11.05 -1.50 9.80
C CYS A 41 11.27 -1.73 11.31
N ALA A 42 12.45 -1.39 11.83
CA ALA A 42 12.75 -1.50 13.26
C ALA A 42 11.85 -0.58 14.11
N SER A 43 11.54 0.62 13.61
CA SER A 43 10.69 1.58 14.33
C SER A 43 9.23 1.12 14.44
N THR A 44 8.70 0.45 13.42
CA THR A 44 7.31 -0.05 13.42
C THR A 44 7.12 -1.22 14.41
N ASN A 45 8.16 -2.04 14.60
CA ASN A 45 8.12 -3.16 15.55
C ASN A 45 8.10 -2.69 17.02
N LEU A 46 8.72 -1.55 17.35
CA LEU A 46 8.72 -1.04 18.73
C LEU A 46 7.38 -0.41 19.14
N ALA A 47 6.69 0.28 18.22
CA ALA A 47 5.39 0.89 18.50
C ALA A 47 4.28 -0.14 18.81
N SER A 48 4.44 -1.38 18.35
CA SER A 48 3.48 -2.47 18.55
C SER A 48 3.50 -3.06 19.96
N LEU A 49 4.62 -2.91 20.70
CA LEU A 49 4.76 -3.38 22.09
C LEU A 49 4.09 -2.44 23.11
N SER A 50 4.04 -1.14 22.84
CA SER A 50 3.42 -0.15 23.72
C SER A 50 1.88 -0.16 23.73
N LEU A 51 1.22 -0.81 22.75
CA LEU A 51 -0.25 -0.93 22.71
C LEU A 51 -0.78 -2.15 23.46
N MET A 52 0.05 -3.13 23.81
CA MET A 52 -0.37 -4.37 24.47
C MET A 52 -0.50 -4.25 25.99
N GLN A 53 -0.05 -3.16 26.61
CA GLN A 53 -0.06 -2.99 28.07
C GLN A 53 -1.35 -2.37 28.64
N GLN A 54 -2.34 -2.03 27.81
CA GLN A 54 -3.60 -1.43 28.28
C GLN A 54 -4.81 -2.37 28.20
N ILE A 55 -4.59 -3.68 28.25
CA ILE A 55 -5.64 -4.65 28.60
C ILE A 55 -5.34 -5.15 30.00
N GLU A 56 -5.37 -4.23 30.96
CA GLU A 56 -5.61 -4.61 32.35
C GLU A 56 -7.07 -5.02 32.43
N VAL A 57 -7.28 -6.33 32.55
CA VAL A 57 -8.59 -6.96 32.76
C VAL A 57 -9.25 -6.27 33.96
N PRO A 58 -10.42 -5.61 33.81
CA PRO A 58 -11.17 -5.13 34.95
C PRO A 58 -11.56 -6.34 35.79
N THR A 59 -11.16 -6.33 37.07
CA THR A 59 -11.62 -7.27 38.07
C THR A 59 -13.14 -7.34 38.04
N THR A 60 -13.66 -8.53 37.74
CA THR A 60 -15.08 -8.87 37.72
C THR A 60 -15.79 -8.42 39.01
N PRO A 61 -16.81 -7.54 38.96
CA PRO A 61 -17.73 -7.40 40.06
C PRO A 61 -18.60 -8.66 40.14
N GLN A 62 -18.58 -9.34 41.29
CA GLN A 62 -19.49 -10.42 41.65
C GLN A 62 -20.95 -9.92 41.55
N VAL A 63 -21.72 -10.42 40.58
CA VAL A 63 -23.18 -10.28 40.57
C VAL A 63 -23.78 -11.54 41.20
N SER A 64 -23.96 -11.46 42.51
CA SER A 64 -24.82 -12.36 43.29
C SER A 64 -26.29 -12.05 42.99
N GLY A 65 -27.12 -13.08 42.95
CA GLY A 65 -28.46 -13.07 42.37
C GLY A 65 -29.42 -12.04 42.95
N GLN A 66 -30.17 -11.39 42.06
CA GLN A 66 -31.43 -10.71 42.36
C GLN A 66 -32.39 -11.02 41.20
N PRO A 67 -33.58 -11.62 41.44
CA PRO A 67 -34.59 -11.82 40.39
C PRO A 67 -35.09 -10.46 39.86
N PRO A 68 -35.59 -10.38 38.60
CA PRO A 68 -35.97 -9.12 37.97
C PRO A 68 -37.22 -8.55 38.64
N SER A 69 -37.03 -7.69 39.64
CA SER A 69 -38.07 -6.75 40.04
C SER A 69 -38.12 -5.68 38.96
N THR A 70 -38.91 -5.92 37.92
CA THR A 70 -39.32 -4.89 36.96
C THR A 70 -40.15 -3.86 37.72
N SER A 71 -39.44 -2.94 38.35
CA SER A 71 -40.03 -1.80 39.02
C SER A 71 -40.83 -1.01 37.96
N PRO A 72 -42.07 -0.59 38.24
CA PRO A 72 -42.84 0.24 37.31
C PRO A 72 -42.07 1.52 36.91
N GLU A 73 -41.09 1.93 37.70
CA GLU A 73 -40.17 3.04 37.41
C GLU A 73 -39.21 2.73 36.26
N GLU A 74 -38.63 1.53 36.19
CA GLU A 74 -37.72 1.13 35.10
C GLU A 74 -38.48 1.05 33.76
N ILE A 75 -39.71 0.53 33.79
CA ILE A 75 -40.60 0.50 32.62
C ILE A 75 -40.94 1.92 32.15
N ASN A 76 -41.19 2.84 33.10
CA ASN A 76 -41.47 4.22 32.77
C ASN A 76 -40.24 4.94 32.20
N LEU A 77 -39.06 4.67 32.74
CA LEU A 77 -37.79 5.21 32.24
C LEU A 77 -37.46 4.70 30.83
N LEU A 78 -37.72 3.41 30.55
CA LEU A 78 -37.58 2.82 29.22
C LEU A 78 -38.53 3.47 28.21
N ARG A 79 -39.78 3.74 28.60
CA ARG A 79 -40.76 4.42 27.75
C ARG A 79 -40.30 5.84 27.38
N VAL A 80 -39.78 6.59 28.34
CA VAL A 80 -39.24 7.94 28.10
C VAL A 80 -38.03 7.89 27.17
N LYS A 81 -37.10 6.94 27.37
CA LYS A 81 -35.93 6.76 26.49
C LYS A 81 -36.36 6.43 25.06
N LEU A 82 -37.34 5.54 24.88
CA LEU A 82 -37.86 5.17 23.56
C LEU A 82 -38.52 6.36 22.84
N GLY A 83 -39.28 7.18 23.57
CA GLY A 83 -39.84 8.43 23.03
C GLY A 83 -38.75 9.40 22.57
N SER A 84 -37.70 9.57 23.37
CA SER A 84 -36.57 10.45 23.01
C SER A 84 -35.78 9.94 21.78
N LEU A 85 -35.68 8.62 21.62
CA LEU A 85 -35.01 8.02 20.47
C LEU A 85 -35.87 8.15 19.21
N ALA A 86 -37.19 7.93 19.33
CA ALA A 86 -38.12 8.11 18.22
C ALA A 86 -38.10 9.55 17.69
N GLU A 87 -38.07 10.54 18.58
CA GLU A 87 -37.97 11.94 18.17
C GLU A 87 -36.61 12.27 17.53
N LYS A 88 -35.51 11.74 18.08
CA LYS A 88 -34.19 11.86 17.47
C LYS A 88 -34.13 11.25 16.08
N VAL A 89 -34.76 10.09 15.88
CA VAL A 89 -34.84 9.41 14.57
C VAL A 89 -35.70 10.23 13.60
N ASN A 90 -36.82 10.79 14.05
CA ASN A 90 -37.66 11.65 13.22
C ASN A 90 -36.96 12.97 12.82
N ALA A 91 -36.04 13.45 13.66
CA ALA A 91 -35.20 14.61 13.38
C ALA A 91 -34.00 14.28 12.47
N VAL A 92 -33.75 13.01 12.15
CA VAL A 92 -32.70 12.64 11.17
C VAL A 92 -33.16 13.04 9.78
N GLN A 93 -32.68 14.20 9.34
CA GLN A 93 -32.76 14.63 7.96
C GLN A 93 -31.71 13.85 7.16
N TYR A 94 -32.14 12.95 6.29
CA TYR A 94 -31.26 12.29 5.33
C TYR A 94 -31.14 13.15 4.09
N THR A 95 -29.95 13.66 3.83
CA THR A 95 -29.63 14.31 2.55
C THR A 95 -29.41 13.22 1.51
N THR A 96 -30.32 13.11 0.55
CA THR A 96 -30.10 12.30 -0.65
C THR A 96 -29.03 12.99 -1.51
N ILE A 97 -27.80 12.51 -1.42
CA ILE A 97 -26.75 12.93 -2.36
C ILE A 97 -27.00 12.23 -3.70
N VAL A 98 -27.35 13.01 -4.73
CA VAL A 98 -27.31 12.55 -6.10
C VAL A 98 -25.83 12.39 -6.47
N VAL A 99 -25.35 11.15 -6.46
CA VAL A 99 -24.01 10.82 -6.92
C VAL A 99 -23.99 10.94 -8.44
N THR A 100 -23.45 12.03 -8.94
CA THR A 100 -22.99 12.13 -10.34
C THR A 100 -22.01 10.98 -10.57
N PRO A 101 -22.19 10.12 -11.60
CA PRO A 101 -21.24 9.07 -11.86
C PRO A 101 -19.87 9.68 -12.13
N THR A 102 -18.88 9.31 -11.32
CA THR A 102 -17.49 9.68 -11.54
C THR A 102 -17.11 9.27 -12.97
N PRO A 103 -16.60 10.18 -13.81
CA PRO A 103 -16.18 9.82 -15.16
C PRO A 103 -15.13 8.71 -15.06
N THR A 104 -15.37 7.60 -15.77
CA THR A 104 -14.42 6.49 -15.79
C THR A 104 -13.11 6.98 -16.40
N PRO A 105 -11.96 6.84 -15.71
CA PRO A 105 -10.69 7.29 -16.26
C PRO A 105 -10.40 6.57 -17.58
N PRO A 106 -9.92 7.28 -18.61
CA PRO A 106 -9.57 6.66 -19.88
C PRO A 106 -8.46 5.64 -19.67
N ARG A 107 -8.69 4.40 -20.12
CA ARG A 107 -7.71 3.31 -20.03
C ARG A 107 -6.68 3.47 -21.15
N PRO A 108 -5.37 3.35 -20.84
CA PRO A 108 -4.33 3.47 -21.85
C PRO A 108 -4.46 2.37 -22.91
N MET A 109 -4.30 2.76 -24.18
CA MET A 109 -4.39 1.87 -25.33
C MET A 109 -3.05 1.90 -26.08
N ILE A 110 -2.60 0.74 -26.57
CA ILE A 110 -1.46 0.62 -27.47
C ILE A 110 -1.95 0.24 -28.86
N THR A 111 -1.34 0.80 -29.91
CA THR A 111 -1.68 0.49 -31.31
C THR A 111 -0.46 -0.02 -32.04
N ALA A 112 -0.61 -1.12 -32.78
CA ALA A 112 0.48 -1.67 -33.58
C ALA A 112 0.80 -0.76 -34.78
N GLN A 113 2.03 -0.26 -34.83
CA GLN A 113 2.51 0.58 -35.94
C GLN A 113 3.02 -0.23 -37.13
N THR A 114 3.27 -1.53 -36.95
CA THR A 114 3.83 -2.43 -37.96
C THR A 114 3.04 -3.73 -38.03
N ASP A 115 3.12 -4.42 -39.17
CA ASP A 115 2.36 -5.66 -39.43
C ASP A 115 2.90 -6.89 -38.67
N ALA A 116 3.87 -6.71 -37.76
CA ALA A 116 4.67 -7.80 -37.18
C ALA A 116 4.90 -7.71 -35.66
N VAL A 117 4.00 -7.05 -34.92
CA VAL A 117 4.13 -6.95 -33.46
C VAL A 117 3.78 -8.30 -32.82
N ASN A 118 4.73 -8.94 -32.14
CA ASN A 118 4.49 -10.20 -31.44
C ASN A 118 3.92 -9.92 -30.05
N LEU A 119 2.79 -10.56 -29.73
CA LEU A 119 2.27 -10.61 -28.36
C LEU A 119 2.99 -11.74 -27.62
N ARG A 120 3.56 -11.43 -26.46
CA ARG A 120 4.31 -12.37 -25.63
C ARG A 120 3.64 -12.52 -24.28
N SER A 121 3.85 -13.66 -23.64
CA SER A 121 3.31 -13.92 -22.29
C SER A 121 4.00 -13.14 -21.17
N GLY A 122 5.02 -12.33 -21.49
CA GLY A 122 5.74 -11.51 -20.52
C GLY A 122 6.52 -10.37 -21.18
N PRO A 123 7.19 -9.54 -20.37
CA PRO A 123 7.74 -8.23 -20.77
C PRO A 123 9.01 -8.31 -21.64
N ASP A 124 9.58 -9.50 -21.81
CA ASP A 124 10.84 -9.72 -22.52
C ASP A 124 10.69 -10.74 -23.67
N THR A 125 11.67 -10.73 -24.55
CA THR A 125 11.81 -11.61 -25.72
C THR A 125 12.06 -13.08 -25.39
N ILE A 126 12.40 -13.41 -24.14
CA ILE A 126 12.52 -14.79 -23.66
C ILE A 126 11.16 -15.49 -23.49
N TYR A 127 10.09 -14.70 -23.26
CA TYR A 127 8.75 -15.25 -23.06
C TYR A 127 8.17 -15.73 -24.40
N PRO A 128 7.48 -16.87 -24.44
CA PRO A 128 6.91 -17.39 -25.68
C PRO A 128 5.94 -16.41 -26.32
N LYS A 129 5.89 -16.45 -27.65
CA LYS A 129 4.90 -15.71 -28.43
C LYS A 129 3.55 -16.39 -28.28
N ILE A 130 2.54 -15.63 -27.87
CA ILE A 130 1.16 -16.10 -27.72
C ILE A 130 0.27 -15.66 -28.88
N GLY A 131 0.74 -14.71 -29.69
CA GLY A 131 0.00 -14.22 -30.85
C GLY A 131 0.74 -13.12 -31.59
N ARG A 132 0.03 -12.49 -32.53
CA ARG A 132 0.53 -11.37 -33.35
C ARG A 132 -0.54 -10.31 -33.43
N LEU A 133 -0.17 -9.06 -33.22
CA LEU A 133 -1.05 -7.90 -33.34
C LEU A 133 -0.86 -7.29 -34.75
N PRO A 134 -1.90 -7.32 -35.62
CA PRO A 134 -1.89 -6.67 -36.92
C PRO A 134 -1.72 -5.16 -36.82
N ARG A 135 -1.19 -4.53 -37.88
CA ARG A 135 -1.03 -3.07 -37.94
C ARG A 135 -2.38 -2.37 -37.85
N GLY A 136 -2.42 -1.29 -37.07
CA GLY A 136 -3.62 -0.49 -36.86
C GLY A 136 -4.58 -1.07 -35.82
N GLU A 137 -4.35 -2.29 -35.32
CA GLU A 137 -5.13 -2.84 -34.22
C GLU A 137 -4.65 -2.29 -32.88
N SER A 138 -5.60 -2.03 -31.98
CA SER A 138 -5.34 -1.46 -30.66
C SER A 138 -5.75 -2.40 -29.54
N LEU A 139 -4.90 -2.50 -28.51
CA LEU A 139 -5.19 -3.26 -27.29
C LEU A 139 -5.14 -2.34 -26.07
N GLN A 140 -5.92 -2.70 -25.06
CA GLN A 140 -5.86 -2.05 -23.77
C GLN A 140 -4.64 -2.52 -22.98
N ILE A 141 -3.97 -1.58 -22.33
CA ILE A 141 -2.95 -1.87 -21.35
C ILE A 141 -3.69 -2.17 -20.03
N VAL A 142 -3.48 -3.38 -19.51
CA VAL A 142 -4.03 -3.88 -18.24
C VAL A 142 -3.01 -3.80 -17.11
#